data_AF-A0A2G8K208-F1
#
_entry.id   AF-A0A2G8K208-F1
#
_cell.length_a   1.000
_cell.length_b   1.000
_cell.length_c   1.000
_cell.angle_alpha   90.00
_cell.angle_beta   90.00
_cell.angle_gamma   90.00
#
_symmetry.space_group_name_H-M   'P 1'
#
loop_
_entity.id
_entity.type
_entity.pdbx_description
1 polymer ?
#
loop_
_entity_poly.entity_id
_entity_poly.type
_entity_poly.pdbx_seq_one_letter_code
_entity_poly.pdbx_strand_id
1 'polypeptide(L)'
;MKEEAKLEGLKVRVEMLRKRREIEEKERLLKQQREDYELEVEMKLAEAKANVFKKYDNPESSDEESLLTKSDDKVDSSGVHNLIRSQTEISRMMIDQQKLVSLPRRELQIFDGKVQDYRAFIAAFEHNIEQLTDNNQDRLYYLQQFTSGRPRELVRSCMGKDPKRGYEQARRELEEEYGDDFRILSSYRKEIEMMQPIKGENSAAMKDYLTFCVVFGNAINESEILRKMDQTESIMKLVSKLPYRLRERWRLQAYRIKGKSHKLAGFMTMLSLSENK
;
A
#
# COMPACT_ATOMS: atom_id res chain seq x y z
N MET A 1 44.59 -14.79 -14.74
CA MET A 1 43.69 -14.39 -13.64
C MET A 1 42.99 -13.03 -13.85
N LYS A 2 43.65 -11.86 -13.74
CA LYS A 2 42.95 -10.55 -13.89
C LYS A 2 42.38 -10.26 -15.29
N GLU A 3 43.00 -10.78 -16.34
CA GLU A 3 42.54 -10.57 -17.74
C GLU A 3 41.44 -11.56 -18.15
N GLU A 4 41.48 -12.80 -17.65
CA GLU A 4 40.42 -13.80 -17.86
C GLU A 4 39.09 -13.35 -17.23
N ALA A 5 39.13 -12.80 -16.01
CA ALA A 5 37.94 -12.26 -15.35
C ALA A 5 37.32 -11.08 -16.14
N LYS A 6 38.15 -10.26 -16.81
CA LYS A 6 37.66 -9.19 -17.69
C LYS A 6 37.03 -9.75 -18.97
N LEU A 7 37.63 -10.79 -19.56
CA LEU A 7 37.12 -11.45 -20.76
C LEU A 7 35.77 -12.13 -20.49
N GLU A 8 35.63 -12.81 -19.35
CA GLU A 8 34.36 -13.41 -18.92
C GLU A 8 33.29 -12.35 -18.66
N GLY A 9 33.63 -11.25 -17.99
CA GLY A 9 32.71 -10.13 -17.79
C GLY A 9 32.22 -9.51 -19.11
N LEU A 10 33.10 -9.41 -20.11
CA LEU A 10 32.72 -8.95 -21.46
C LEU A 10 31.81 -9.94 -22.18
N LYS A 11 32.05 -11.26 -22.07
CA LYS A 11 31.18 -12.30 -22.66
C LYS A 11 29.76 -12.23 -22.10
N VAL A 12 29.62 -12.14 -20.77
CA VAL A 12 28.32 -11.99 -20.10
C VAL A 12 27.62 -10.71 -20.57
N ARG A 13 28.34 -9.59 -20.68
CA ARG A 13 27.76 -8.33 -21.15
C ARG A 13 27.24 -8.42 -22.60
N VAL A 14 27.97 -9.10 -23.47
CA VAL A 14 27.54 -9.33 -24.86
C VAL A 14 26.29 -10.20 -24.90
N GLU A 15 26.20 -11.25 -24.08
CA GLU A 15 25.03 -12.11 -24.00
C GLU A 15 23.79 -11.34 -23.50
N MET A 16 23.95 -10.53 -22.46
CA MET A 16 22.87 -9.68 -21.94
C MET A 16 22.38 -8.66 -22.97
N LEU A 17 23.29 -8.07 -23.76
CA LEU A 17 22.94 -7.17 -24.85
C LEU A 17 22.24 -7.86 -26.02
N ARG A 18 22.48 -9.16 -26.25
CA ARG A 18 21.72 -9.95 -27.22
C ARG A 18 20.31 -10.22 -26.72
N LYS A 19 20.16 -10.72 -25.48
CA LYS A 19 18.84 -10.95 -24.86
C LYS A 19 17.99 -9.68 -24.81
N ARG A 20 18.60 -8.53 -24.49
CA ARG A 20 17.89 -7.24 -24.50
C ARG A 20 17.38 -6.86 -25.89
N ARG A 21 18.17 -7.06 -26.95
CA ARG A 21 17.73 -6.79 -28.33
C ARG A 21 16.60 -7.71 -28.76
N GLU A 22 16.66 -8.99 -28.40
CA GLU A 22 15.56 -9.93 -28.67
C GLU A 22 14.26 -9.53 -27.96
N ILE A 23 14.35 -9.02 -26.73
CA ILE A 23 13.18 -8.49 -26.00
C ILE A 23 12.63 -7.26 -26.70
N GLU A 24 13.49 -6.29 -27.05
CA GLU A 24 13.08 -5.06 -27.75
C GLU A 24 12.43 -5.36 -29.12
N GLU A 25 12.90 -6.38 -29.84
CA GLU A 25 12.30 -6.82 -31.10
C GLU A 25 10.92 -7.45 -30.89
N LYS A 26 10.77 -8.33 -29.89
CA LYS A 26 9.47 -8.91 -29.53
C LYS A 26 8.47 -7.85 -29.09
N GLU A 27 8.90 -6.85 -28.33
CA GLU A 27 8.05 -5.73 -27.91
C GLU A 27 7.57 -4.90 -29.12
N ARG A 28 8.44 -4.65 -30.09
CA ARG A 28 8.06 -3.95 -31.34
C ARG A 28 7.02 -4.74 -32.12
N LEU A 29 7.21 -6.05 -32.25
CA LEU A 29 6.26 -6.91 -32.96
C LEU A 29 4.90 -6.93 -32.26
N LEU A 30 4.90 -7.05 -30.93
CA LEU A 30 3.67 -7.05 -30.14
C LEU A 30 2.96 -5.69 -30.19
N LYS A 31 3.72 -4.60 -30.29
CA LYS A 31 3.17 -3.25 -30.51
C LYS A 31 2.49 -3.14 -31.88
N GLN A 32 3.14 -3.62 -32.94
CA GLN A 32 2.55 -3.64 -34.29
C GLN A 32 1.27 -4.50 -34.32
N GLN A 33 1.29 -5.70 -33.74
CA GLN A 33 0.11 -6.55 -33.64
C GLN A 33 -1.05 -5.85 -32.93
N ARG A 34 -0.78 -5.12 -31.84
CA ARG A 34 -1.81 -4.33 -31.15
C ARG A 34 -2.39 -3.22 -32.05
N GLU A 35 -1.56 -2.49 -32.78
CA GLU A 35 -1.99 -1.43 -33.70
C GLU A 35 -2.85 -2.02 -34.84
N ASP A 36 -2.47 -3.17 -35.40
CA ASP A 36 -3.25 -3.87 -36.42
C ASP A 36 -4.63 -4.32 -35.89
N TYR A 37 -4.68 -4.88 -34.68
CA TYR A 37 -5.95 -5.26 -34.05
C TYR A 37 -6.85 -4.06 -33.77
N GLU A 38 -6.28 -2.91 -33.38
CA GLU A 38 -7.03 -1.68 -33.12
C GLU A 38 -7.67 -1.15 -34.41
N LEU A 39 -6.91 -1.13 -35.51
CA LEU A 39 -7.42 -0.78 -36.84
C LEU A 39 -8.51 -1.74 -37.33
N GLU A 40 -8.37 -3.05 -37.07
CA GLU A 40 -9.40 -4.03 -37.42
C GLU A 40 -10.72 -3.77 -36.67
N VAL A 41 -10.64 -3.40 -35.39
CA VAL A 41 -11.81 -3.03 -34.59
C VAL A 41 -12.47 -1.76 -35.14
N GLU A 42 -11.68 -0.73 -35.47
CA GLU A 42 -12.20 0.50 -36.07
C GLU A 42 -12.88 0.23 -37.42
N MET A 43 -12.29 -0.61 -38.26
CA MET A 43 -12.84 -0.99 -39.56
C MET A 43 -14.19 -1.71 -39.39
N LYS A 44 -14.30 -2.68 -38.47
CA LYS A 44 -15.55 -3.37 -38.16
C LYS A 44 -16.62 -2.43 -37.61
N LEU A 45 -16.23 -1.46 -36.78
CA LEU A 45 -17.16 -0.43 -36.28
C LEU A 45 -17.64 0.49 -37.39
N ALA A 46 -16.75 0.88 -38.32
CA ALA A 46 -17.09 1.69 -39.47
C ALA A 46 -18.02 0.94 -40.43
N GLU A 47 -17.76 -0.35 -40.70
CA GLU A 47 -18.62 -1.22 -41.49
C GLU A 47 -20.01 -1.39 -40.85
N ALA A 48 -20.07 -1.63 -39.54
CA ALA A 48 -21.33 -1.71 -38.81
C ALA A 48 -22.12 -0.39 -38.90
N LYS A 49 -21.45 0.77 -38.76
CA LYS A 49 -22.07 2.09 -38.93
C LYS A 49 -22.57 2.31 -40.36
N ALA A 50 -21.78 1.94 -41.37
CA ALA A 50 -22.17 2.06 -42.77
C ALA A 50 -23.37 1.16 -43.12
N ASN A 51 -23.43 -0.06 -42.56
CA ASN A 51 -24.56 -0.96 -42.73
C ASN A 51 -25.84 -0.44 -42.04
N VAL A 52 -25.72 0.23 -40.90
CA VAL A 52 -26.85 0.93 -40.25
C VAL A 52 -27.31 2.11 -41.12
N PHE A 53 -26.38 2.87 -41.70
CA PHE A 53 -26.72 4.00 -42.57
C PHE A 53 -27.43 3.57 -43.87
N LYS A 54 -26.96 2.48 -44.51
CA LYS A 54 -27.62 1.90 -45.69
C LYS A 54 -29.04 1.38 -45.42
N LYS A 55 -29.39 1.09 -44.17
CA LYS A 55 -30.76 0.71 -43.78
C LYS A 55 -31.73 1.91 -43.69
N TYR A 56 -31.24 3.15 -43.65
CA TYR A 56 -32.07 4.35 -43.50
C TYR A 56 -32.17 5.22 -44.77
N ASP A 57 -31.37 4.95 -45.81
CA ASP A 57 -31.35 5.72 -47.06
C ASP A 57 -32.18 5.11 -48.22
N ASN A 58 -33.26 4.39 -47.93
CA ASN A 58 -34.27 4.07 -48.95
C ASN A 58 -35.62 4.73 -48.59
N PRO A 59 -35.90 5.96 -49.09
CA PRO A 59 -37.15 6.66 -48.83
C PRO A 59 -38.16 6.39 -49.96
N GLU A 60 -39.20 5.61 -49.65
CA GLU A 60 -40.52 5.43 -50.31
C GLU A 60 -40.96 3.98 -50.02
N SER A 61 -42.09 3.62 -49.41
CA SER A 61 -43.39 4.26 -49.22
C SER A 61 -44.11 3.69 -47.99
N SER A 62 -45.04 4.49 -47.46
CA SER A 62 -46.24 4.18 -46.66
C SER A 62 -46.62 2.71 -46.42
N ASP A 63 -46.81 2.32 -45.16
CA ASP A 63 -48.13 2.20 -44.52
C ASP A 63 -48.04 1.43 -43.20
N GLU A 64 -48.90 1.83 -42.26
CA GLU A 64 -49.08 1.18 -40.97
C GLU A 64 -49.60 -0.25 -41.10
N GLU A 65 -49.17 -1.04 -40.12
CA GLU A 65 -49.84 -2.22 -39.58
C GLU A 65 -49.76 -3.54 -40.37
N SER A 66 -49.48 -4.58 -39.58
CA SER A 66 -49.68 -6.01 -39.85
C SER A 66 -48.44 -6.84 -40.19
N LEU A 67 -48.35 -7.94 -39.42
CA LEU A 67 -47.70 -9.22 -39.70
C LEU A 67 -46.24 -9.40 -39.27
N LEU A 68 -46.15 -9.89 -38.02
CA LEU A 68 -45.47 -11.15 -37.70
C LEU A 68 -45.42 -12.08 -38.94
N THR A 69 -44.28 -12.09 -39.62
CA THR A 69 -43.91 -13.17 -40.52
C THR A 69 -42.56 -13.71 -40.10
N LYS A 70 -42.63 -14.97 -39.70
CA LYS A 70 -41.54 -15.84 -39.29
C LYS A 70 -40.43 -15.80 -40.34
N SER A 71 -39.23 -15.43 -39.91
CA SER A 71 -37.99 -15.89 -40.54
C SER A 71 -37.30 -16.78 -39.53
N ASP A 72 -37.37 -18.07 -39.81
CA ASP A 72 -36.57 -19.12 -39.17
C ASP A 72 -35.10 -18.90 -39.53
N ASP A 73 -34.38 -18.19 -38.69
CA ASP A 73 -32.94 -18.38 -38.49
C ASP A 73 -32.69 -18.30 -36.99
N LYS A 74 -32.75 -19.46 -36.32
CA LYS A 74 -32.25 -19.63 -34.95
C LYS A 74 -30.72 -19.51 -34.95
N VAL A 75 -30.21 -18.34 -35.28
CA VAL A 75 -28.89 -17.93 -34.77
C VAL A 75 -29.12 -17.58 -33.31
N ASP A 76 -28.40 -18.27 -32.44
CA ASP A 76 -28.47 -18.19 -30.98
C ASP A 76 -28.27 -16.75 -30.47
N SER A 77 -29.35 -15.95 -30.52
CA SER A 77 -29.38 -14.59 -29.98
C SER A 77 -29.15 -14.57 -28.48
N SER A 78 -29.34 -15.71 -27.79
CA SER A 78 -29.03 -15.87 -26.37
C SER A 78 -27.51 -15.95 -26.15
N GLY A 79 -26.80 -16.72 -26.98
CA GLY A 79 -25.34 -16.84 -26.96
C GLY A 79 -24.65 -15.53 -27.32
N VAL A 80 -25.15 -14.79 -28.32
CA VAL A 80 -24.60 -13.48 -28.68
C VAL A 80 -24.82 -12.46 -27.55
N HIS A 81 -26.02 -12.43 -26.94
CA HIS A 81 -26.30 -11.54 -25.81
C HIS A 81 -25.48 -11.88 -24.56
N ASN A 82 -25.26 -13.18 -24.28
CA ASN A 82 -24.41 -13.64 -23.19
C ASN A 82 -22.92 -13.33 -23.44
N LEU A 83 -22.46 -13.45 -24.69
CA LEU A 83 -21.10 -13.09 -25.10
C LEU A 83 -20.86 -11.59 -24.95
N ILE A 84 -21.79 -10.74 -25.41
CA ILE A 84 -21.70 -9.27 -25.26
C ILE A 84 -21.69 -8.88 -23.78
N ARG A 85 -22.52 -9.53 -22.94
CA ARG A 85 -22.53 -9.30 -21.49
C ARG A 85 -21.18 -9.69 -20.87
N SER A 86 -20.66 -10.87 -21.19
CA SER A 86 -19.36 -11.34 -20.69
C SER A 86 -18.23 -10.41 -21.13
N GLN A 87 -18.25 -9.96 -22.38
CA GLN A 87 -17.25 -9.02 -22.90
C GLN A 87 -17.33 -7.65 -22.22
N THR A 88 -18.53 -7.16 -21.90
CA THR A 88 -18.72 -5.92 -21.15
C THR A 88 -18.20 -6.05 -19.71
N GLU A 89 -18.41 -7.20 -19.09
CA GLU A 89 -17.90 -7.51 -17.75
C GLU A 89 -16.37 -7.56 -17.72
N ILE A 90 -15.76 -8.29 -18.68
CA ILE A 90 -14.30 -8.35 -18.83
C ILE A 90 -13.73 -6.95 -19.08
N SER A 91 -14.36 -6.16 -19.96
CA SER A 91 -13.92 -4.80 -20.27
C SER A 91 -13.98 -3.91 -19.02
N ARG A 92 -15.04 -4.03 -18.21
CA ARG A 92 -15.15 -3.32 -16.93
C ARG A 92 -14.05 -3.76 -15.96
N MET A 93 -13.81 -5.06 -15.82
CA MET A 93 -12.74 -5.59 -14.96
C MET A 93 -11.35 -5.10 -15.41
N MET A 94 -11.09 -5.05 -16.72
CA MET A 94 -9.84 -4.51 -17.28
C MET A 94 -9.68 -3.02 -17.00
N ILE A 95 -10.73 -2.22 -17.19
CA ILE A 95 -10.72 -0.79 -16.87
C ILE A 95 -10.44 -0.57 -15.38
N ASP A 96 -11.06 -1.36 -14.51
CA ASP A 96 -10.86 -1.25 -13.06
C ASP A 96 -9.45 -1.69 -12.64
N GLN A 97 -8.89 -2.75 -13.24
CA GLN A 97 -7.48 -3.10 -13.06
C GLN A 97 -6.55 -2.00 -13.59
N GLN A 98 -6.84 -1.38 -14.74
CA GLN A 98 -6.03 -0.30 -15.29
C GLN A 98 -6.00 0.92 -14.37
N LYS A 99 -7.13 1.26 -13.73
CA LYS A 99 -7.18 2.31 -12.69
C LYS A 99 -6.31 1.96 -11.48
N LEU A 100 -6.22 0.69 -11.09
CA LEU A 100 -5.37 0.27 -9.99
C LEU A 100 -3.88 0.31 -10.36
N VAL A 101 -3.54 -0.07 -11.59
CA VAL A 101 -2.16 -0.05 -12.13
C VAL A 101 -1.68 1.38 -12.42
N SER A 102 -2.59 2.32 -12.70
CA SER A 102 -2.25 3.73 -12.90
C SER A 102 -1.93 4.48 -11.60
N LEU A 103 -2.27 3.91 -10.44
CA LEU A 103 -1.82 4.45 -9.16
C LEU A 103 -0.29 4.31 -9.03
N PRO A 104 0.37 5.27 -8.34
CA PRO A 104 1.78 5.12 -8.01
C PRO A 104 2.04 3.80 -7.29
N ARG A 105 3.18 3.16 -7.62
CA ARG A 105 3.57 1.93 -6.93
C ARG A 105 3.70 2.20 -5.44
N ARG A 106 3.02 1.39 -4.64
CA ARG A 106 3.14 1.43 -3.18
C ARG A 106 4.53 0.97 -2.79
N GLU A 107 5.25 1.81 -2.08
CA GLU A 107 6.58 1.48 -1.56
C GLU A 107 6.43 0.80 -0.21
N LEU A 108 6.78 -0.49 -0.16
CA LEU A 108 6.85 -1.23 1.09
C LEU A 108 8.19 -0.91 1.77
N GLN A 109 8.11 -0.33 2.96
CA GLN A 109 9.29 0.01 3.77
C GLN A 109 9.93 -1.27 4.33
N ILE A 110 11.25 -1.27 4.45
CA ILE A 110 11.99 -2.37 5.08
C ILE A 110 11.78 -2.28 6.59
N PHE A 111 11.33 -3.36 7.19
CA PHE A 111 11.21 -3.47 8.63
C PHE A 111 12.55 -3.87 9.27
N ASP A 112 13.05 -3.04 10.17
CA ASP A 112 14.34 -3.21 10.84
C ASP A 112 14.24 -3.76 12.27
N GLY A 113 13.01 -3.93 12.78
CA GLY A 113 12.74 -4.43 14.12
C GLY A 113 12.31 -3.35 15.11
N LYS A 114 12.09 -2.11 14.69
CA LYS A 114 11.46 -1.09 15.54
C LYS A 114 10.01 -1.48 15.86
N VAL A 115 9.78 -1.95 17.09
CA VAL A 115 8.48 -2.49 17.56
C VAL A 115 7.29 -1.56 17.26
N GLN A 116 7.48 -0.24 17.35
CA GLN A 116 6.44 0.77 17.08
C GLN A 116 5.96 0.75 15.62
N ASP A 117 6.80 0.33 14.69
CA ASP A 117 6.54 0.39 13.25
C ASP A 117 5.98 -0.94 12.72
N TYR A 118 5.98 -1.99 13.54
CA TYR A 118 5.61 -3.35 13.13
C TYR A 118 4.17 -3.46 12.63
N ARG A 119 3.20 -2.83 13.31
CA ARG A 119 1.78 -2.83 12.91
C ARG A 119 1.57 -2.21 11.53
N ALA A 120 2.24 -1.09 11.26
CA ALA A 120 2.21 -0.44 9.96
C ALA A 120 2.88 -1.29 8.88
N PHE A 121 4.04 -1.89 9.21
CA PHE A 121 4.75 -2.78 8.30
C PHE A 121 3.90 -3.99 7.89
N ILE A 122 3.32 -4.72 8.85
CA ILE A 122 2.60 -5.95 8.54
C ILE A 122 1.32 -5.69 7.74
N ALA A 123 0.59 -4.61 8.06
CA ALA A 123 -0.57 -4.19 7.30
C ALA A 123 -0.19 -3.79 5.85
N ALA A 124 0.93 -3.09 5.69
CA ALA A 124 1.44 -2.77 4.35
C ALA A 124 1.90 -4.04 3.61
N PHE A 125 2.53 -5.00 4.29
CA PHE A 125 2.95 -6.27 3.69
C PHE A 125 1.74 -7.08 3.19
N GLU A 126 0.69 -7.20 4.01
CA GLU A 126 -0.56 -7.89 3.67
C GLU A 126 -1.20 -7.30 2.41
N HIS A 127 -1.32 -5.97 2.37
CA HIS A 127 -1.94 -5.27 1.25
C HIS A 127 -1.11 -5.36 -0.04
N ASN A 128 0.21 -5.29 0.05
CA ASN A 128 1.08 -5.21 -1.12
C ASN A 128 1.53 -6.56 -1.65
N ILE A 129 1.53 -7.61 -0.82
CA ILE A 129 2.07 -8.91 -1.18
C ILE A 129 1.02 -10.00 -0.96
N GLU A 130 0.50 -10.18 0.25
CA GLU A 130 -0.39 -11.32 0.53
C GLU A 130 -1.67 -11.30 -0.33
N GLN A 131 -2.28 -10.12 -0.50
CA GLN A 131 -3.48 -9.97 -1.33
C GLN A 131 -3.23 -10.20 -2.83
N LEU A 132 -1.97 -10.16 -3.29
CA LEU A 132 -1.63 -10.27 -4.70
C LEU A 132 -1.17 -11.68 -5.13
N THR A 133 -0.87 -12.57 -4.19
CA THR A 133 -0.43 -13.93 -4.50
C THR A 133 -0.86 -14.92 -3.43
N ASP A 134 -1.33 -16.09 -3.83
CA ASP A 134 -1.63 -17.22 -2.94
C ASP A 134 -0.42 -18.14 -2.71
N ASN A 135 0.71 -17.87 -3.38
CA ASN A 135 1.92 -18.67 -3.23
C ASN A 135 2.66 -18.32 -1.94
N ASN A 136 2.57 -19.19 -0.92
CA ASN A 136 3.24 -19.00 0.36
C ASN A 136 4.77 -18.98 0.26
N GLN A 137 5.36 -19.64 -0.74
CA GLN A 137 6.81 -19.58 -0.96
C GLN A 137 7.24 -18.15 -1.34
N ASP A 138 6.50 -17.51 -2.25
CA ASP A 138 6.77 -16.14 -2.67
C ASP A 138 6.51 -15.16 -1.52
N ARG A 139 5.40 -15.32 -0.80
CA ARG A 139 5.12 -14.51 0.41
C ARG A 139 6.28 -14.60 1.40
N LEU A 140 6.81 -15.78 1.65
CA LEU A 140 7.94 -15.98 2.56
C LEU A 140 9.23 -15.33 2.05
N TYR A 141 9.54 -15.44 0.76
CA TYR A 141 10.69 -14.76 0.14
C TYR A 141 10.57 -13.23 0.23
N TYR A 142 9.39 -12.67 -0.09
CA TYR A 142 9.15 -11.24 0.03
C TYR A 142 9.23 -10.78 1.49
N LEU A 143 8.70 -11.57 2.43
CA LEU A 143 8.81 -11.26 3.86
C LEU A 143 10.28 -11.20 4.29
N GLN A 144 11.13 -12.08 3.78
CA GLN A 144 12.58 -12.05 4.02
C GLN A 144 13.27 -10.86 3.32
N GLN A 145 12.75 -10.39 2.19
CA GLN A 145 13.28 -9.25 1.44
C GLN A 145 12.98 -7.92 2.13
N PHE A 146 11.76 -7.77 2.66
CA PHE A 146 11.28 -6.55 3.30
C PHE A 146 11.53 -6.53 4.82
N THR A 147 12.36 -7.44 5.31
CA THR A 147 12.88 -7.43 6.68
C THR A 147 14.40 -7.27 6.66
N SER A 148 14.93 -6.61 7.68
CA SER A 148 16.37 -6.47 7.92
C SER A 148 16.70 -6.78 9.38
N GLY A 149 17.98 -6.94 9.71
CA GLY A 149 18.41 -7.25 11.08
C GLY A 149 17.76 -8.50 11.67
N ARG A 150 17.36 -8.41 12.94
CA ARG A 150 16.77 -9.52 13.70
C ARG A 150 15.46 -10.06 13.10
N PRO A 151 14.49 -9.23 12.65
CA PRO A 151 13.30 -9.73 11.95
C PRO A 151 13.65 -10.65 10.77
N ARG A 152 14.68 -10.30 9.99
CA ARG A 152 15.10 -11.09 8.83
C ARG A 152 15.66 -12.45 9.22
N GLU A 153 16.34 -12.55 10.36
CA GLU A 153 16.86 -13.81 10.88
C GLU A 153 15.74 -14.76 11.27
N LEU A 154 14.69 -14.25 11.94
CA LEU A 154 13.49 -15.02 12.30
C LEU A 154 12.85 -15.61 11.03
N VAL A 155 12.61 -14.75 10.03
CA VAL A 155 12.03 -15.19 8.75
C VAL A 155 12.93 -16.21 8.05
N ARG A 156 14.24 -15.97 8.01
CA ARG A 156 15.20 -16.90 7.37
C ARG A 156 15.19 -18.28 8.02
N SER A 157 14.99 -18.35 9.34
CA SER A 157 14.92 -19.63 10.07
C SER A 157 13.75 -20.52 9.60
N CYS A 158 12.74 -19.92 8.97
CA CYS A 158 11.55 -20.60 8.46
C CYS A 158 11.67 -21.07 6.99
N MET A 159 12.71 -20.66 6.25
CA MET A 159 12.85 -20.90 4.80
C MET A 159 13.01 -22.37 4.40
N GLY A 160 13.53 -23.22 5.29
CA GLY A 160 13.77 -24.64 5.01
C GLY A 160 12.56 -25.55 5.25
N LYS A 161 11.40 -24.99 5.60
CA LYS A 161 10.18 -25.73 5.92
C LYS A 161 9.29 -25.83 4.67
N ASP A 162 8.22 -26.62 4.79
CA ASP A 162 7.11 -26.57 3.84
C ASP A 162 6.63 -25.11 3.66
N PRO A 163 6.35 -24.64 2.42
CA PRO A 163 6.08 -23.23 2.16
C PRO A 163 4.96 -22.63 3.01
N LYS A 164 3.87 -23.37 3.22
CA LYS A 164 2.73 -22.92 4.01
C LYS A 164 3.11 -22.82 5.49
N ARG A 165 3.72 -23.88 6.03
CA ARG A 165 4.15 -23.91 7.44
C ARG A 165 5.25 -22.90 7.74
N GLY A 166 6.20 -22.72 6.83
CA GLY A 166 7.28 -21.76 6.95
C GLY A 166 6.75 -20.34 7.00
N TYR A 167 5.80 -20.00 6.12
CA TYR A 167 5.16 -18.69 6.12
C TYR A 167 4.38 -18.41 7.40
N GLU A 168 3.50 -19.33 7.81
CA GLU A 168 2.71 -19.21 9.03
C GLU A 168 3.59 -19.09 10.28
N GLN A 169 4.70 -19.82 10.33
CA GLN A 169 5.65 -19.74 11.44
C GLN A 169 6.38 -18.39 11.45
N ALA A 170 6.88 -17.91 10.31
CA ALA A 170 7.56 -16.62 10.21
C ALA A 170 6.64 -15.46 10.64
N ARG A 171 5.37 -15.48 10.19
CA ARG A 171 4.34 -14.52 10.62
C ARG A 171 4.13 -14.54 12.14
N ARG A 172 4.06 -15.73 12.73
CA ARG A 172 3.87 -15.90 14.18
C ARG A 172 5.06 -15.39 14.99
N GLU A 173 6.28 -15.76 14.59
CA GLU A 173 7.50 -15.32 15.28
C GLU A 173 7.66 -13.79 15.25
N LEU A 174 7.32 -13.15 14.12
CA LEU A 174 7.29 -11.69 14.03
C LEU A 174 6.22 -11.06 14.93
N GLU A 175 5.02 -11.66 14.99
CA GLU A 175 3.93 -11.17 15.84
C GLU A 175 4.26 -11.30 17.33
N GLU A 176 4.83 -12.43 17.74
CA GLU A 176 5.24 -12.65 19.13
C GLU A 176 6.36 -11.71 19.57
N GLU A 177 7.31 -11.42 18.66
CA GLU A 177 8.47 -10.60 18.98
C GLU A 177 8.16 -9.08 18.91
N TYR A 178 7.35 -8.66 17.95
CA TYR A 178 7.13 -7.24 17.63
C TYR A 178 5.68 -6.75 17.74
N GLY A 179 4.70 -7.66 17.83
CA GLY A 179 3.27 -7.33 17.92
C GLY A 179 2.76 -7.09 19.34
N ASP A 180 3.49 -7.47 20.38
CA ASP A 180 3.03 -7.32 21.77
C ASP A 180 2.91 -5.84 22.18
N ASP A 181 1.68 -5.41 22.45
CA ASP A 181 1.34 -4.07 22.96
C ASP A 181 2.12 -3.68 24.22
N PHE A 182 2.45 -4.63 25.11
CA PHE A 182 3.28 -4.34 26.28
C PHE A 182 4.74 -4.04 25.91
N ARG A 183 5.26 -4.67 24.85
CA ARG A 183 6.58 -4.35 24.31
C ARG A 183 6.57 -2.97 23.64
N ILE A 184 5.52 -2.66 22.87
CA ILE A 184 5.33 -1.33 22.26
C ILE A 184 5.26 -0.26 23.35
N LEU A 185 4.45 -0.47 24.40
CA LEU A 185 4.34 0.38 25.59
C LEU A 185 5.71 0.63 26.23
N SER A 186 6.47 -0.45 26.44
CA SER A 186 7.78 -0.39 27.07
C SER A 186 8.81 0.33 26.20
N SER A 187 8.73 0.20 24.88
CA SER A 187 9.55 0.93 23.91
C SER A 187 9.28 2.43 24.01
N TYR A 188 8.01 2.86 23.97
CA TYR A 188 7.66 4.27 24.15
C TYR A 188 8.14 4.83 25.49
N ARG A 189 7.97 4.08 26.59
CA ARG A 189 8.45 4.51 27.91
C ARG A 189 9.96 4.77 27.90
N LYS A 190 10.75 3.82 27.38
CA LYS A 190 12.21 3.96 27.28
C LYS A 190 12.61 5.16 26.43
N GLU A 191 11.94 5.37 25.30
CA GLU A 191 12.23 6.49 24.41
C GLU A 191 11.96 7.85 25.11
N ILE A 192 10.83 7.98 25.81
CA ILE A 192 10.50 9.18 26.62
C ILE A 192 11.55 9.39 27.72
N GLU A 193 12.01 8.33 28.36
CA GLU A 193 13.04 8.41 29.41
C GLU A 193 14.38 8.89 28.86
N MET A 194 14.82 8.32 27.73
CA MET A 194 16.09 8.66 27.08
C MET A 194 16.10 10.04 26.41
N MET A 195 14.92 10.55 26.03
CA MET A 195 14.78 11.85 25.38
C MET A 195 15.40 12.98 26.20
N GLN A 196 16.21 13.82 25.55
CA GLN A 196 16.86 14.95 26.21
C GLN A 196 15.93 16.19 26.21
N PRO A 197 15.95 17.02 27.27
CA PRO A 197 15.22 18.27 27.27
C PRO A 197 15.68 19.19 26.13
N ILE A 198 14.72 19.73 25.38
CA ILE A 198 14.96 20.67 24.29
C ILE A 198 15.43 21.99 24.90
N LYS A 199 16.63 22.41 24.52
CA LYS A 199 17.25 23.66 24.98
C LYS A 199 17.07 24.76 23.94
N GLY A 200 16.75 25.97 24.40
CA GLY A 200 16.67 27.17 23.56
C GLY A 200 15.69 27.04 22.39
N GLU A 201 16.05 27.61 21.25
CA GLU A 201 15.27 27.62 20.00
C GLU A 201 15.73 26.53 19.02
N ASN A 202 16.04 25.31 19.51
CA ASN A 202 16.37 24.20 18.63
C ASN A 202 15.14 23.71 17.86
N SER A 203 14.92 24.28 16.68
CA SER A 203 13.75 23.96 15.85
C SER A 203 13.76 22.53 15.31
N ALA A 204 14.93 21.88 15.14
CA ALA A 204 14.99 20.50 14.65
C ALA A 204 14.52 19.54 15.75
N ALA A 205 15.11 19.64 16.94
CA ALA A 205 14.71 18.82 18.09
C ALA A 205 13.23 19.04 18.48
N MET A 206 12.72 20.25 18.31
CA MET A 206 11.29 20.53 18.52
C MET A 206 10.40 19.82 17.49
N LYS A 207 10.80 19.78 16.20
CA LYS A 207 10.04 19.05 15.18
C LYS A 207 10.03 17.55 15.48
N ASP A 208 11.18 16.97 15.81
CA ASP A 208 11.28 15.54 16.13
C ASP A 208 10.41 15.17 17.35
N TYR A 209 10.41 16.03 18.37
CA TYR A 209 9.53 15.89 19.53
C TYR A 209 8.04 15.92 19.16
N LEU A 210 7.63 16.89 18.32
CA LEU A 210 6.23 17.00 17.88
C LEU A 210 5.81 15.78 17.06
N THR A 211 6.67 15.33 16.13
CA THR A 211 6.44 14.10 15.35
C THR A 211 6.29 12.89 16.27
N PHE A 212 7.18 12.73 17.26
CA PHE A 212 7.05 11.69 18.27
C PHE A 212 5.70 11.78 19.00
N CYS A 213 5.30 12.96 19.45
CA CYS A 213 4.05 13.15 20.17
C CYS A 213 2.82 12.81 19.30
N VAL A 214 2.81 13.17 18.01
CA VAL A 214 1.71 12.79 17.11
C VAL A 214 1.63 11.27 16.96
N VAL A 215 2.76 10.61 16.69
CA VAL A 215 2.82 9.14 16.55
C VAL A 215 2.39 8.44 17.84
N PHE A 216 2.89 8.91 18.98
CA PHE A 216 2.53 8.38 20.29
C PHE A 216 1.05 8.60 20.63
N GLY A 217 0.48 9.76 20.25
CA GLY A 217 -0.93 10.06 20.43
C GLY A 217 -1.84 9.13 19.64
N ASN A 218 -1.49 8.83 18.38
CA ASN A 218 -2.21 7.85 17.57
C ASN A 218 -2.15 6.45 18.21
N ALA A 219 -0.96 6.03 18.68
CA ALA A 219 -0.78 4.73 19.32
C ALA A 219 -1.60 4.59 20.63
N ILE A 220 -1.69 5.65 21.44
CA ILE A 220 -2.55 5.70 22.64
C ILE A 220 -4.04 5.52 22.29
N ASN A 221 -4.48 6.07 21.16
CA ASN A 221 -5.88 5.99 20.75
C ASN A 221 -6.25 4.60 20.19
N GLU A 222 -5.29 3.88 19.59
CA GLU A 222 -5.52 2.58 18.95
C GLU A 222 -5.43 1.40 19.93
N SER A 223 -4.66 1.50 21.03
CA SER A 223 -4.48 0.41 22.01
C SER A 223 -4.91 0.79 23.42
N GLU A 224 -5.79 -0.01 24.03
CA GLU A 224 -6.19 0.16 25.43
C GLU A 224 -5.03 0.00 26.42
N ILE A 225 -4.04 -0.83 26.07
CA ILE A 225 -2.84 -1.02 26.89
C ILE A 225 -1.99 0.25 26.83
N LEU A 226 -1.81 0.83 25.65
CA LEU A 226 -1.10 2.10 25.46
C LEU A 226 -1.81 3.27 26.12
N ARG A 227 -3.16 3.26 26.18
CA ARG A 227 -3.96 4.26 26.88
C ARG A 227 -3.61 4.40 28.37
N LYS A 228 -3.00 3.38 28.99
CA LYS A 228 -2.45 3.50 30.35
C LYS A 228 -1.31 4.52 30.46
N MET A 229 -0.69 4.94 29.36
CA MET A 229 0.28 6.03 29.36
C MET A 229 -0.35 7.41 29.34
N ASP A 230 -1.66 7.55 29.11
CA ASP A 230 -2.38 8.83 29.26
C ASP A 230 -2.65 9.15 30.74
N GLN A 231 -1.58 9.09 31.53
CA GLN A 231 -1.57 9.36 32.96
C GLN A 231 -0.65 10.54 33.24
N THR A 232 -0.95 11.25 34.34
CA THR A 232 -0.21 12.45 34.75
C THR A 232 1.30 12.24 34.79
N GLU A 233 1.78 11.09 35.26
CA GLU A 233 3.22 10.83 35.35
C GLU A 233 3.90 10.86 33.97
N SER A 234 3.37 10.11 33.00
CA SER A 234 3.88 10.07 31.63
C SER A 234 3.80 11.43 30.94
N ILE A 235 2.67 12.14 31.12
CA ILE A 235 2.49 13.48 30.56
C ILE A 235 3.51 14.45 31.15
N MET A 236 3.76 14.38 32.47
CA MET A 236 4.75 15.23 33.12
C MET A 236 6.18 14.91 32.67
N LYS A 237 6.49 13.63 32.40
CA LYS A 237 7.78 13.24 31.80
C LYS A 237 7.95 13.87 30.42
N LEU A 238 6.93 13.85 29.57
CA LEU A 238 6.94 14.49 28.26
C LEU A 238 7.07 16.01 28.35
N VAL A 239 6.28 16.64 29.22
CA VAL A 239 6.32 18.10 29.46
C VAL A 239 7.71 18.51 29.95
N SER A 240 8.37 17.69 30.77
CA SER A 240 9.72 17.99 31.26
C SER A 240 10.74 18.19 30.13
N LYS A 241 10.49 17.58 28.95
CA LYS A 241 11.36 17.68 27.77
C LYS A 241 11.17 18.98 27.00
N LEU A 242 10.08 19.72 27.22
CA LEU A 242 9.80 20.98 26.54
C LEU A 242 10.69 22.13 27.08
N PRO A 243 10.95 23.16 26.25
CA PRO A 243 11.54 24.42 26.70
C PRO A 243 10.71 25.11 27.80
N TYR A 244 11.37 25.89 28.65
CA TYR A 244 10.76 26.51 29.83
C TYR A 244 9.43 27.24 29.55
N ARG A 245 9.38 28.08 28.51
CA ARG A 245 8.18 28.86 28.15
C ARG A 245 6.98 27.95 27.83
N LEU A 246 7.20 26.82 27.17
CA LEU A 246 6.13 25.87 26.84
C LEU A 246 5.69 25.09 28.08
N ARG A 247 6.61 24.75 28.99
CA ARG A 247 6.27 24.14 30.29
C ARG A 247 5.40 25.06 31.15
N GLU A 248 5.69 26.36 31.14
CA GLU A 248 4.89 27.35 31.87
C GLU A 248 3.48 27.49 31.28
N ARG A 249 3.36 27.60 29.94
CA ARG A 249 2.06 27.59 29.25
C ARG A 249 1.25 26.34 29.56
N TRP A 250 1.88 25.16 29.53
CA TRP A 250 1.25 23.91 29.91
C TRP A 250 0.70 23.94 31.34
N ARG A 251 1.51 24.37 32.32
CA ARG A 251 1.09 24.47 33.72
C ARG A 251 -0.14 25.36 33.90
N LEU A 252 -0.16 26.52 33.26
CA LEU A 252 -1.29 27.46 33.35
C LEU A 252 -2.57 26.84 32.78
N GLN A 253 -2.46 26.13 31.66
CA GLN A 253 -3.61 25.46 31.06
C GLN A 253 -4.09 24.26 31.87
N ALA A 254 -3.18 23.43 32.38
CA ALA A 254 -3.51 22.31 33.26
C ALA A 254 -4.23 22.79 34.53
N TYR A 255 -3.78 23.90 35.12
CA TYR A 255 -4.46 24.54 36.25
C TYR A 255 -5.87 25.00 35.88
N ARG A 256 -6.04 25.65 34.73
CA ARG A 256 -7.34 26.10 34.22
C ARG A 256 -8.31 24.94 34.00
N ILE A 257 -7.84 23.83 33.42
CA ILE A 257 -8.69 22.64 33.17
C ILE A 257 -9.11 22.02 34.50
N LYS A 258 -8.17 21.82 35.43
CA LYS A 258 -8.48 21.29 36.76
C LYS A 258 -9.55 22.13 37.48
N GLY A 259 -9.49 23.46 37.34
CA GLY A 259 -10.47 24.38 37.92
C GLY A 259 -11.84 24.37 37.23
N LYS A 260 -11.92 24.05 35.93
CA LYS A 260 -13.19 24.06 35.16
C LYS A 260 -13.92 22.71 35.12
N SER A 261 -13.19 21.61 34.98
CA SER A 261 -13.77 20.29 34.70
C SER A 261 -13.58 19.29 35.84
N HIS A 262 -12.81 19.63 36.88
CA HIS A 262 -12.30 18.70 37.88
C HIS A 262 -11.55 17.48 37.30
N LYS A 263 -11.24 17.49 35.99
CA LYS A 263 -10.47 16.43 35.30
C LYS A 263 -9.02 16.86 35.15
N LEU A 264 -8.13 15.88 35.12
CA LEU A 264 -6.71 16.09 34.84
C LEU A 264 -6.50 16.31 33.33
N ALA A 265 -5.52 17.13 32.98
CA ALA A 265 -5.18 17.38 31.57
C ALA A 265 -4.48 16.15 30.99
N GLY A 266 -5.09 15.52 29.98
CA GLY A 266 -4.53 14.39 29.24
C GLY A 266 -3.52 14.79 28.17
N PHE A 267 -2.96 13.79 27.50
CA PHE A 267 -1.93 13.92 26.46
C PHE A 267 -2.36 14.80 25.30
N MET A 268 -3.59 14.65 24.79
CA MET A 268 -4.09 15.44 23.64
C MET A 268 -4.13 16.94 23.94
N THR A 269 -4.45 17.31 25.19
CA THR A 269 -4.37 18.71 25.63
C THR A 269 -2.93 19.23 25.54
N MET A 270 -1.95 18.39 25.86
CA MET A 270 -0.52 18.74 25.83
C MET A 270 -0.05 18.99 24.40
N LEU A 271 -0.45 18.11 23.49
CA LEU A 271 -0.15 18.23 22.06
C LEU A 271 -0.65 19.57 21.49
N SER A 272 -1.91 19.93 21.76
CA SER A 272 -2.53 21.16 21.21
C SER A 272 -1.81 22.47 21.59
N LEU A 273 -1.08 22.48 22.71
CA LEU A 273 -0.32 23.63 23.17
C LEU A 273 1.07 23.74 22.53
N SER A 274 1.59 22.62 22.05
CA SER A 274 2.90 22.56 21.39
C SER A 274 2.83 22.96 19.90
N GLU A 275 1.64 22.91 19.30
CA GLU A 275 1.38 23.25 17.90
C GLU A 275 1.05 24.75 17.70
N ASN A 276 0.49 25.42 18.71
CA ASN A 276 0.17 26.85 18.65
C ASN A 276 1.42 27.70 18.95
N LYS A 277 2.17 28.02 17.89
CA LYS A 277 3.29 28.99 17.91
C LYS A 277 2.80 30.40 18.26
#